data_AF-A0A9N8WBD3-F1
#
_entry.id   AF-A0A9N8WBD3-F1
#
_cell.length_a   1.000
_cell.length_b   1.000
_cell.length_c   1.000
_cell.angle_alpha   90.00
_cell.angle_beta   90.00
_cell.angle_gamma   90.00
#
_symmetry.space_group_name_H-M   'P 1'
#
loop_
_entity.id
_entity.type
_entity.pdbx_description
1 polymer ?
#
loop_
_entity_poly.entity_id
_entity_poly.type
_entity_poly.pdbx_seq_one_letter_code
_entity_poly.pdbx_strand_id
1 'polypeptide(L)'
;MKTWFGAVIVFLIVFATQQVNSARCFRYPNPRERNFVVEVNCSQESEKSGILSTSLSYHYSHSKIHHVSKDKKKPLHFFSSSPHYKRSTNSSSNKNYFIFKVACHSDAALCMKMFSAFEDAGNIFSTILDLNAPIVVNVTIFNFCADESPCDPEDKVNPGVGYSSLLILLNDDDNVERFYPQSLVKQFNYTTHPRYDDADIYAQFNANPKYWFRTDHTRINDDQIDFLEVVLHEVFHGLGFDTSWGTYSYAGEKNFVLPAPIAKEDVEWTNSENYNPSINVTWSGFREFVFDRYLVQTEDFTYLTNFTTKLNQYFVEHGLVHASYNGFIDEFKKSDQYAIAENMMKLFTKPGSVGFMTWDSKGVNDSIILETEVSPFNNEYSIRHVDYRDYTDTADFLMRYLITLGEDLGSKIICGKNKTMCGDNNVTYADNNVTCGDNYYYGLLKNAIGPELRKFLETVGYSTKFRKSTIKIPQMPSPIPPMNVLTSTAIFNTPELTTLLIAHIVTICLFTIRG
;
A
#
# COMPACT_ATOMS: atom_id res chain seq x y z
N MET A 1 -75.12 11.43 -20.71
CA MET A 1 -74.66 10.15 -21.29
C MET A 1 -73.29 9.90 -20.70
N LYS A 2 -73.18 9.18 -19.58
CA LYS A 2 -73.23 7.71 -19.45
C LYS A 2 -72.14 7.01 -20.28
N THR A 3 -71.45 6.11 -19.58
CA THR A 3 -70.47 5.09 -19.99
C THR A 3 -69.04 5.58 -20.21
N TRP A 4 -68.09 4.77 -19.70
CA TRP A 4 -66.64 4.89 -19.73
C TRP A 4 -65.92 5.47 -18.49
N PHE A 5 -66.42 5.15 -17.31
CA PHE A 5 -65.60 5.03 -16.08
C PHE A 5 -65.70 3.57 -15.61
N GLY A 6 -64.71 2.73 -15.95
CA GLY A 6 -64.74 1.32 -15.57
C GLY A 6 -63.66 0.39 -16.13
N ALA A 7 -62.57 0.89 -16.74
CA ALA A 7 -61.57 0.01 -17.36
C ALA A 7 -60.10 0.37 -17.13
N VAL A 8 -59.77 1.41 -16.35
CA VAL A 8 -58.37 1.87 -16.19
C VAL A 8 -57.76 1.49 -14.83
N ILE A 9 -58.56 1.00 -13.87
CA ILE A 9 -58.06 0.62 -12.52
C ILE A 9 -57.69 -0.87 -12.41
N VAL A 10 -57.95 -1.69 -13.42
CA VAL A 10 -57.66 -3.15 -13.38
C VAL A 10 -56.35 -3.54 -14.10
N PHE A 11 -55.73 -2.63 -14.85
CA PHE A 11 -54.45 -2.92 -15.54
C PHE A 11 -53.18 -2.63 -14.73
N LEU A 12 -53.29 -2.03 -13.54
CA LEU A 12 -52.16 -1.73 -12.65
C LEU A 12 -52.00 -2.73 -11.47
N ILE A 13 -52.82 -3.79 -11.41
CA ILE A 13 -52.77 -4.78 -10.31
C ILE A 13 -52.36 -6.20 -10.79
N VAL A 14 -52.05 -6.40 -12.07
CA VAL A 14 -51.72 -7.75 -12.62
C VAL A 14 -50.28 -7.88 -13.15
N PHE A 15 -49.42 -6.87 -13.02
CA PHE A 15 -47.97 -6.97 -13.31
C PHE A 15 -47.08 -7.05 -12.04
N ALA A 16 -47.67 -7.51 -10.92
CA ALA A 16 -46.95 -7.75 -9.67
C ALA A 16 -47.09 -9.22 -9.23
N THR A 17 -46.92 -10.18 -10.14
CA THR A 17 -46.63 -11.58 -9.81
C THR A 17 -46.03 -12.29 -11.02
N GLN A 18 -44.97 -13.06 -10.78
CA GLN A 18 -44.22 -13.92 -11.71
C GLN A 18 -43.05 -13.27 -12.47
N GLN A 19 -41.89 -13.22 -11.80
CA GLN A 19 -40.73 -13.94 -12.31
C GLN A 19 -39.65 -14.12 -11.23
N VAL A 20 -38.90 -15.22 -11.39
CA VAL A 20 -37.66 -15.64 -10.70
C VAL A 20 -37.83 -16.44 -9.40
N ASN A 21 -38.18 -17.72 -9.55
CA ASN A 21 -37.72 -18.80 -8.66
C ASN A 21 -36.63 -19.60 -9.40
N SER A 22 -35.37 -19.24 -9.18
CA SER A 22 -34.25 -20.19 -9.01
C SER A 22 -32.93 -19.42 -8.85
N ALA A 23 -32.67 -18.87 -7.68
CA ALA A 23 -31.31 -18.55 -7.26
C ALA A 23 -30.87 -19.60 -6.24
N ARG A 24 -30.03 -20.54 -6.69
CA ARG A 24 -29.32 -21.46 -5.80
C ARG A 24 -28.42 -20.60 -4.90
N CYS A 25 -28.68 -20.63 -3.61
CA CYS A 25 -27.82 -20.03 -2.60
C CYS A 25 -26.47 -20.77 -2.58
N PHE A 26 -25.44 -20.16 -3.16
CA PHE A 26 -24.07 -20.47 -2.79
C PHE A 26 -23.68 -19.51 -1.65
N ARG A 27 -23.64 -20.03 -0.43
CA ARG A 27 -23.05 -19.34 0.72
C ARG A 27 -21.53 -19.39 0.58
N TYR A 28 -20.91 -18.24 0.35
CA TYR A 28 -19.53 -18.02 0.81
C TYR A 28 -19.57 -17.59 2.28
N PRO A 29 -18.71 -18.15 3.15
CA PRO A 29 -18.66 -17.76 4.55
C PRO A 29 -18.06 -16.36 4.67
N ASN A 30 -18.83 -15.43 5.23
CA ASN A 30 -18.37 -14.14 5.72
C ASN A 30 -17.45 -14.37 6.94
N PRO A 31 -16.20 -13.87 6.98
CA PRO A 31 -15.30 -14.08 8.11
C PRO A 31 -15.63 -13.23 9.35
N ARG A 32 -16.60 -12.31 9.29
CA ARG A 32 -16.90 -11.36 10.39
C ARG A 32 -17.89 -11.84 11.45
N GLU A 33 -18.33 -13.10 11.42
CA GLU A 33 -19.11 -13.67 12.53
C GLU A 33 -18.65 -15.09 12.87
N ARG A 34 -17.73 -15.21 13.82
CA ARG A 34 -17.68 -16.37 14.72
C ARG A 34 -17.55 -15.85 16.14
N ASN A 35 -18.71 -15.63 16.75
CA ASN A 35 -18.81 -15.51 18.19
C ASN A 35 -18.41 -16.83 18.85
N PHE A 36 -17.74 -16.68 19.98
CA PHE A 36 -17.71 -17.67 21.04
C PHE A 36 -19.11 -18.24 21.28
N VAL A 37 -19.22 -19.56 21.38
CA VAL A 37 -20.37 -20.19 22.03
C VAL A 37 -20.24 -19.87 23.52
N VAL A 38 -21.05 -18.93 23.98
CA VAL A 38 -21.47 -18.83 25.37
C VAL A 38 -22.98 -18.76 25.34
N GLU A 39 -23.63 -19.89 25.66
CA GLU A 39 -25.04 -19.90 26.05
C GLU A 39 -25.17 -19.10 27.35
N VAL A 40 -25.83 -17.94 27.34
CA VAL A 40 -26.64 -17.49 28.49
C VAL A 40 -27.81 -16.63 28.01
N ASN A 41 -28.98 -16.95 28.58
CA ASN A 41 -30.28 -16.28 28.47
C ASN A 41 -30.25 -14.74 28.59
N CYS A 42 -31.21 -14.12 27.91
CA CYS A 42 -31.58 -12.72 28.04
C CYS A 42 -31.88 -12.30 29.49
N SER A 43 -31.19 -11.28 30.00
CA SER A 43 -31.79 -10.10 30.66
C SER A 43 -30.74 -9.13 31.20
N GLN A 44 -30.99 -7.83 30.91
CA GLN A 44 -30.59 -6.61 31.62
C GLN A 44 -29.12 -6.16 31.68
N GLU A 45 -28.99 -4.87 31.31
CA GLU A 45 -28.03 -3.83 31.72
C GLU A 45 -26.63 -4.25 32.20
N SER A 46 -25.61 -3.81 31.45
CA SER A 46 -24.58 -2.96 32.03
C SER A 46 -23.72 -2.33 30.95
N GLU A 47 -23.37 -1.06 31.21
CA GLU A 47 -22.34 -0.27 30.57
C GLU A 47 -21.06 -1.07 30.33
N LYS A 48 -20.42 -0.88 29.17
CA LYS A 48 -18.97 -0.99 29.05
C LYS A 48 -18.44 -0.21 27.85
N SER A 49 -17.46 0.62 28.19
CA SER A 49 -16.58 1.43 27.34
C SER A 49 -16.11 0.69 26.08
N GLY A 50 -16.59 1.14 24.92
CA GLY A 50 -16.01 0.81 23.63
C GLY A 50 -14.99 1.88 23.23
N ILE A 51 -13.70 1.54 23.26
CA ILE A 51 -12.66 2.31 22.59
C ILE A 51 -12.85 2.05 21.08
N LEU A 52 -13.43 3.00 20.36
CA LEU A 52 -13.40 2.99 18.89
C LEU A 52 -11.97 3.39 18.46
N SER A 53 -11.14 2.39 18.18
CA SER A 53 -9.98 2.56 17.33
C SER A 53 -10.49 2.52 15.89
N THR A 54 -10.38 3.64 15.17
CA THR A 54 -10.57 3.68 13.71
C THR A 54 -9.38 2.96 13.06
N SER A 55 -9.49 1.66 12.87
CA SER A 55 -8.62 0.91 11.96
C SER A 55 -9.22 1.01 10.56
N LEU A 56 -8.70 1.91 9.73
CA LEU A 56 -9.06 1.97 8.32
C LEU A 56 -8.24 0.93 7.56
N SER A 57 -8.93 -0.05 6.97
CA SER A 57 -8.32 -1.04 6.07
C SER A 57 -8.06 -0.41 4.71
N TYR A 58 -6.94 0.30 4.57
CA TYR A 58 -6.52 0.82 3.27
C TYR A 58 -5.85 -0.28 2.43
N HIS A 59 -6.58 -0.77 1.43
CA HIS A 59 -6.02 -1.51 0.31
C HIS A 59 -5.73 -0.54 -0.82
N TYR A 60 -4.49 -0.09 -0.91
CA TYR A 60 -3.97 0.61 -2.08
C TYR A 60 -3.61 -0.42 -3.14
N SER A 61 -4.38 -0.54 -4.24
CA SER A 61 -3.92 -1.37 -5.35
C SER A 61 -2.78 -0.72 -6.08
N HIS A 62 -1.73 -1.52 -6.05
CA HIS A 62 -0.65 -1.56 -6.99
C HIS A 62 -1.06 -2.63 -7.99
N SER A 63 -1.02 -2.32 -9.29
CA SER A 63 -1.39 -3.22 -10.40
C SER A 63 -2.83 -3.78 -10.32
N LYS A 64 -3.36 -4.33 -11.42
CA LYS A 64 -4.58 -5.14 -11.34
C LYS A 64 -4.34 -6.20 -10.26
N ILE A 65 -5.12 -6.19 -9.16
CA ILE A 65 -5.16 -7.35 -8.27
C ILE A 65 -5.71 -8.48 -9.13
N HIS A 66 -4.84 -9.32 -9.65
CA HIS A 66 -5.27 -10.39 -10.52
C HIS A 66 -5.95 -11.45 -9.65
N HIS A 67 -7.27 -11.52 -9.79
CA HIS A 67 -8.06 -12.56 -9.15
C HIS A 67 -7.87 -13.88 -9.90
N VAL A 68 -7.47 -14.92 -9.19
CA VAL A 68 -7.44 -16.28 -9.72
C VAL A 68 -8.89 -16.72 -9.98
N SER A 69 -9.28 -16.86 -11.25
CA SER A 69 -10.56 -17.49 -11.58
C SER A 69 -10.52 -18.95 -11.12
N LYS A 70 -11.53 -19.38 -10.37
CA LYS A 70 -11.63 -20.75 -9.82
C LYS A 70 -11.88 -21.82 -10.90
N ASP A 71 -11.96 -21.46 -12.18
CA ASP A 71 -12.52 -22.32 -13.22
C ASP A 71 -11.50 -23.15 -14.03
N LYS A 72 -10.21 -23.15 -13.69
CA LYS A 72 -9.26 -24.11 -14.27
C LYS A 72 -8.55 -24.93 -13.20
N LYS A 73 -8.87 -26.23 -13.17
CA LYS A 73 -8.37 -27.28 -12.26
C LYS A 73 -6.84 -27.48 -12.36
N LYS A 74 -6.02 -26.57 -11.82
CA LYS A 74 -4.65 -26.89 -11.40
C LYS A 74 -4.63 -27.24 -9.91
N PRO A 75 -3.81 -28.19 -9.45
CA PRO A 75 -3.71 -28.51 -8.03
C PRO A 75 -3.20 -27.29 -7.26
N LEU A 76 -3.92 -26.93 -6.19
CA LEU A 76 -3.52 -25.88 -5.26
C LEU A 76 -2.55 -26.46 -4.23
N HIS A 77 -1.37 -25.88 -4.12
CA HIS A 77 -0.37 -26.27 -3.15
C HIS A 77 -0.25 -25.21 -2.04
N PHE A 78 -0.48 -25.62 -0.80
CA PHE A 78 -0.28 -24.78 0.38
C PHE A 78 1.03 -25.13 1.05
N PHE A 79 1.88 -24.11 1.23
CA PHE A 79 3.11 -24.21 1.98
C PHE A 79 3.15 -23.14 3.06
N SER A 80 3.67 -23.50 4.23
CA SER A 80 3.93 -22.57 5.31
C SER A 80 5.33 -22.83 5.84
N SER A 81 6.08 -21.75 6.01
CA SER A 81 7.32 -21.79 6.78
C SER A 81 6.97 -22.07 8.25
N SER A 82 7.14 -23.32 8.68
CA SER A 82 7.02 -23.71 10.08
C SER A 82 8.42 -23.74 10.72
N PRO A 83 8.63 -23.31 11.97
CA PRO A 83 9.94 -23.28 12.63
C PRO A 83 10.54 -24.66 12.94
N HIS A 84 10.03 -25.75 12.34
CA HIS A 84 10.44 -27.12 12.63
C HIS A 84 10.95 -27.85 11.39
N TYR A 85 12.05 -27.39 10.83
CA TYR A 85 12.99 -28.30 10.17
C TYR A 85 14.12 -28.65 11.14
N LYS A 86 14.12 -29.87 11.68
CA LYS A 86 15.18 -30.36 12.58
C LYS A 86 16.50 -30.44 11.81
N ARG A 87 17.35 -29.42 11.95
CA ARG A 87 18.78 -29.51 11.61
C ARG A 87 19.60 -29.50 12.90
N SER A 88 20.57 -30.41 12.92
CA SER A 88 21.52 -30.75 13.99
C SER A 88 22.02 -29.58 14.84
N THR A 89 22.12 -29.83 16.14
CA THR A 89 22.61 -28.95 17.21
C THR A 89 24.07 -28.53 17.03
N ASN A 90 24.31 -27.25 16.70
CA ASN A 90 25.26 -26.34 17.37
C ASN A 90 25.44 -25.04 16.54
N SER A 91 25.57 -23.92 17.26
CA SER A 91 25.64 -22.51 16.80
C SER A 91 24.29 -21.79 16.79
N SER A 92 24.25 -20.60 17.40
CA SER A 92 23.06 -19.75 17.56
C SER A 92 22.30 -19.57 16.25
N SER A 93 21.19 -20.29 16.05
CA SER A 93 20.40 -20.20 14.84
C SER A 93 19.73 -18.82 14.80
N ASN A 94 20.12 -17.97 13.84
CA ASN A 94 19.37 -16.77 13.50
C ASN A 94 17.92 -17.19 13.23
N LYS A 95 17.01 -16.85 14.13
CA LYS A 95 15.58 -17.11 13.97
C LYS A 95 15.08 -16.31 12.76
N ASN A 96 14.39 -16.96 11.84
CA ASN A 96 13.70 -16.28 10.75
C ASN A 96 12.44 -15.60 11.31
N TYR A 97 12.35 -14.28 11.16
CA TYR A 97 11.24 -13.45 11.61
C TYR A 97 10.21 -13.17 10.50
N PHE A 98 10.46 -13.61 9.27
CA PHE A 98 9.52 -13.50 8.17
C PHE A 98 8.80 -14.83 7.97
N ILE A 99 7.48 -14.81 8.11
CA ILE A 99 6.62 -15.98 7.99
C ILE A 99 5.85 -15.86 6.68
N PHE A 100 6.27 -16.63 5.68
CA PHE A 100 5.58 -16.69 4.39
C PHE A 100 4.45 -17.73 4.43
N LYS A 101 3.22 -17.27 4.19
CA LYS A 101 2.02 -18.08 3.94
C LYS A 101 1.83 -18.13 2.42
N VAL A 102 2.09 -19.26 1.78
CA VAL A 102 2.16 -19.35 0.32
C VAL A 102 1.01 -20.18 -0.24
N ALA A 103 0.22 -19.56 -1.12
CA ALA A 103 -0.75 -20.22 -2.00
C ALA A 103 -0.17 -20.27 -3.42
N CYS A 104 0.16 -21.48 -3.90
CA CYS A 104 0.77 -21.65 -5.23
C CYS A 104 -0.18 -22.35 -6.21
N HIS A 105 -0.44 -21.69 -7.34
CA HIS A 105 -1.30 -22.13 -8.45
C HIS A 105 -0.48 -22.44 -9.72
N SER A 106 0.71 -23.03 -9.54
CA SER A 106 1.57 -23.51 -10.63
C SER A 106 1.97 -24.98 -10.44
N ASP A 107 2.90 -25.49 -11.25
CA ASP A 107 3.42 -26.84 -11.07
C ASP A 107 4.22 -26.99 -9.75
N ALA A 108 4.15 -28.18 -9.16
CA ALA A 108 4.73 -28.44 -7.84
C ALA A 108 6.26 -28.22 -7.79
N ALA A 109 6.97 -28.49 -8.89
CA ALA A 109 8.43 -28.33 -8.93
C ALA A 109 8.82 -26.85 -8.88
N LEU A 110 8.15 -26.00 -9.66
CA LEU A 110 8.32 -24.54 -9.60
C LEU A 110 7.94 -24.01 -8.21
N CYS A 111 6.80 -24.42 -7.67
CA CYS A 111 6.34 -23.97 -6.35
C CYS A 111 7.36 -24.28 -5.24
N MET A 112 8.00 -25.46 -5.26
CA MET A 112 9.02 -25.80 -4.26
C MET A 112 10.27 -24.91 -4.38
N LYS A 113 10.70 -24.59 -5.59
CA LYS A 113 11.85 -23.68 -5.80
C LYS A 113 11.53 -22.26 -5.33
N MET A 114 10.35 -21.75 -5.67
CA MET A 114 9.88 -20.44 -5.19
C MET A 114 9.75 -20.40 -3.67
N PHE A 115 9.26 -21.49 -3.05
CA PHE A 115 9.19 -21.60 -1.60
C PHE A 115 10.58 -21.51 -0.94
N SER A 116 11.58 -22.18 -1.49
CA SER A 116 12.96 -22.07 -0.99
C SER A 116 13.50 -20.64 -1.08
N ALA A 117 13.14 -19.89 -2.14
CA ALA A 117 13.53 -18.49 -2.27
C ALA A 117 12.87 -17.59 -1.22
N PHE A 118 11.62 -17.84 -0.84
CA PHE A 118 10.97 -17.12 0.27
C PHE A 118 11.67 -17.38 1.61
N GLU A 119 12.05 -18.63 1.89
CA GLU A 119 12.82 -18.95 3.11
C GLU A 119 14.17 -18.22 3.13
N ASP A 120 14.85 -18.18 1.99
CA ASP A 120 16.11 -17.44 1.83
C ASP A 120 15.92 -15.93 2.05
N ALA A 121 14.89 -15.32 1.45
CA ALA A 121 14.56 -13.92 1.63
C ALA A 121 14.28 -13.59 3.10
N GLY A 122 13.48 -14.41 3.77
CA GLY A 122 13.19 -14.23 5.19
C GLY A 122 14.43 -14.31 6.08
N ASN A 123 15.35 -15.23 5.77
CA ASN A 123 16.63 -15.32 6.45
C ASN A 123 17.47 -14.06 6.23
N ILE A 124 17.55 -13.56 4.99
CA ILE A 124 18.28 -12.34 4.63
C ILE A 124 17.75 -11.14 5.44
N PHE A 125 16.45 -10.86 5.39
CA PHE A 125 15.87 -9.76 6.17
C PHE A 125 16.09 -9.92 7.68
N SER A 126 15.94 -11.15 8.19
CA SER A 126 16.17 -11.46 9.62
C SER A 126 17.63 -11.33 10.04
N THR A 127 18.58 -11.28 9.10
CA THR A 127 19.98 -10.94 9.42
C THR A 127 20.21 -9.44 9.61
N ILE A 128 19.31 -8.61 9.10
CA ILE A 128 19.46 -7.14 9.05
C ILE A 128 18.55 -6.48 10.07
N LEU A 129 17.28 -6.86 10.11
CA LEU A 129 16.28 -6.27 10.99
C LEU A 129 16.36 -6.85 12.40
N ASP A 130 16.06 -6.00 13.37
CA ASP A 130 15.91 -6.37 14.77
C ASP A 130 14.45 -6.15 15.17
N LEU A 131 13.64 -7.20 14.97
CA LEU A 131 12.19 -7.15 15.03
C LEU A 131 11.66 -7.57 16.40
N ASN A 132 10.68 -6.82 16.90
CA ASN A 132 9.97 -7.14 18.13
C ASN A 132 8.89 -8.21 17.91
N ALA A 133 8.33 -8.26 16.71
CA ALA A 133 7.33 -9.24 16.29
C ALA A 133 7.61 -9.77 14.87
N PRO A 134 7.28 -11.03 14.57
CA PRO A 134 7.39 -11.56 13.21
C PRO A 134 6.57 -10.75 12.20
N ILE A 135 7.09 -10.66 10.98
CA ILE A 135 6.39 -10.09 9.82
C ILE A 135 5.78 -11.25 9.03
N VAL A 136 4.45 -11.22 8.89
CA VAL A 136 3.69 -12.24 8.16
C VAL A 136 3.48 -11.76 6.73
N VAL A 137 3.96 -12.53 5.75
CA VAL A 137 3.79 -12.24 4.33
C VAL A 137 2.82 -13.25 3.73
N ASN A 138 1.70 -12.79 3.18
CA ASN A 138 0.77 -13.64 2.46
C ASN A 138 1.05 -13.56 0.96
N VAL A 139 1.42 -14.71 0.39
CA VAL A 139 1.93 -14.83 -0.97
C VAL A 139 0.98 -15.63 -1.83
N THR A 140 0.68 -15.12 -3.02
CA THR A 140 -0.02 -15.87 -4.07
C THR A 140 0.87 -16.00 -5.31
N ILE A 141 1.06 -17.22 -5.81
CA ILE A 141 1.79 -17.48 -7.05
C ILE A 141 0.81 -18.00 -8.10
N PHE A 142 0.75 -17.36 -9.26
CA PHE A 142 -0.09 -17.79 -10.38
C PHE A 142 0.42 -17.16 -11.67
N ASN A 143 -0.01 -17.66 -12.82
CA ASN A 143 0.32 -17.03 -14.09
C ASN A 143 -0.63 -15.84 -14.31
N PHE A 144 -0.09 -14.63 -14.39
CA PHE A 144 -0.90 -13.40 -14.53
C PHE A 144 -1.72 -13.38 -15.82
N CYS A 145 -1.29 -14.14 -16.84
CA CYS A 145 -2.00 -14.33 -18.10
C CYS A 145 -2.98 -15.53 -18.14
N ALA A 146 -3.22 -16.24 -17.02
CA ALA A 146 -3.94 -17.52 -17.06
C ALA A 146 -5.39 -17.41 -17.57
N ASP A 147 -6.03 -16.27 -17.32
CA ASP A 147 -7.46 -16.03 -17.55
C ASP A 147 -7.74 -14.87 -18.51
N GLU A 148 -6.72 -14.17 -19.00
CA GLU A 148 -6.84 -13.07 -19.98
C GLU A 148 -6.32 -13.49 -21.36
N SER A 149 -7.14 -13.29 -22.41
CA SER A 149 -6.76 -13.53 -23.80
C SER A 149 -7.34 -12.44 -24.71
N PRO A 150 -6.50 -11.62 -25.37
CA PRO A 150 -5.04 -11.61 -25.29
C PRO A 150 -4.55 -11.18 -23.91
N CYS A 151 -3.43 -11.75 -23.45
CA CYS A 151 -2.78 -11.25 -22.23
C CYS A 151 -2.16 -9.89 -22.49
N ASP A 152 -2.25 -8.99 -21.52
CA ASP A 152 -1.52 -7.74 -21.53
C ASP A 152 0.00 -8.01 -21.62
N PRO A 153 0.73 -7.35 -22.55
CA PRO A 153 2.18 -7.44 -22.61
C PRO A 153 2.89 -7.13 -21.28
N GLU A 154 2.34 -6.21 -20.47
CA GLU A 154 2.89 -5.86 -19.15
C GLU A 154 2.73 -7.02 -18.16
N ASP A 155 1.52 -7.60 -18.08
CA ASP A 155 1.22 -8.76 -17.23
C ASP A 155 2.07 -10.00 -17.58
N LYS A 156 2.51 -10.10 -18.84
CA LYS A 156 3.36 -11.20 -19.31
C LYS A 156 4.77 -11.16 -18.74
N VAL A 157 5.31 -9.96 -18.52
CA VAL A 157 6.71 -9.73 -18.12
C VAL A 157 6.84 -9.25 -16.67
N ASN A 158 5.76 -8.76 -16.07
CA ASN A 158 5.72 -8.37 -14.66
C ASN A 158 6.05 -9.61 -13.79
N PRO A 159 7.13 -9.58 -12.98
CA PRO A 159 7.54 -10.71 -12.17
C PRO A 159 6.82 -10.80 -10.83
N GLY A 160 6.21 -9.73 -10.35
CA GLY A 160 5.48 -9.70 -9.08
C GLY A 160 5.12 -8.30 -8.61
N VAL A 161 4.42 -8.27 -7.49
CA VAL A 161 4.04 -7.05 -6.78
C VAL A 161 3.99 -7.34 -5.29
N GLY A 162 4.48 -6.42 -4.46
CA GLY A 162 4.38 -6.50 -3.00
C GLY A 162 3.96 -5.16 -2.37
N TYR A 163 3.10 -5.22 -1.36
CA TYR A 163 2.60 -4.03 -0.68
C TYR A 163 2.18 -4.32 0.77
N SER A 164 2.13 -3.26 1.59
CA SER A 164 1.63 -3.37 2.97
C SER A 164 0.15 -3.74 2.96
N SER A 165 -0.22 -4.74 3.74
CA SER A 165 -1.63 -5.17 3.92
C SER A 165 -2.54 -4.05 4.43
N LEU A 166 -1.97 -3.20 5.29
CA LEU A 166 -2.65 -2.14 6.00
C LEU A 166 -1.70 -0.96 6.16
N LEU A 167 -2.24 0.24 5.94
CA LEU A 167 -1.61 1.50 6.29
C LEU A 167 -2.34 2.10 7.48
N ILE A 168 -1.61 2.42 8.53
CA ILE A 168 -2.15 2.92 9.80
C ILE A 168 -1.83 4.41 9.90
N LEU A 169 -2.87 5.23 10.02
CA LEU A 169 -2.73 6.68 10.19
C LEU A 169 -2.24 7.00 11.60
N LEU A 170 -1.12 7.69 11.71
CA LEU A 170 -0.50 8.11 12.96
C LEU A 170 -0.11 9.58 12.92
N ASN A 171 -0.14 10.24 14.07
CA ASN A 171 0.41 11.58 14.25
C ASN A 171 1.91 11.47 14.46
N ASP A 172 2.68 12.05 13.55
CA ASP A 172 4.12 12.06 13.67
C ASP A 172 4.60 13.10 14.71
N ASP A 173 5.90 13.12 15.00
CA ASP A 173 6.49 14.03 15.99
C ASP A 173 6.46 15.52 15.59
N ASP A 174 6.30 15.82 14.31
CA ASP A 174 6.01 17.14 13.75
C ASP A 174 4.50 17.48 13.75
N ASN A 175 3.67 16.62 14.34
CA ASN A 175 2.22 16.74 14.44
C ASN A 175 1.50 16.72 13.07
N VAL A 176 2.12 16.11 12.06
CA VAL A 176 1.48 15.81 10.77
C VAL A 176 1.00 14.36 10.78
N GLU A 177 -0.24 14.15 10.31
CA GLU A 177 -0.81 12.81 10.13
C GLU A 177 -0.17 12.12 8.91
N ARG A 178 0.41 10.93 9.12
CA ARG A 178 1.01 10.10 8.06
C ARG A 178 0.61 8.64 8.19
N PHE A 179 0.58 7.96 7.06
CA PHE A 179 0.37 6.53 6.99
C PHE A 179 1.67 5.75 7.19
N TYR A 180 1.60 4.78 8.09
CA TYR A 180 2.69 3.86 8.39
C TYR A 180 2.29 2.44 8.00
N PRO A 181 3.17 1.66 7.35
CA PRO A 181 2.87 0.27 7.04
C PRO A 181 2.73 -0.55 8.32
N GLN A 182 1.74 -1.44 8.38
CA GLN A 182 1.50 -2.29 9.55
C GLN A 182 2.74 -3.09 9.96
N SER A 183 3.53 -3.55 8.99
CA SER A 183 4.81 -4.24 9.19
C SER A 183 5.77 -3.45 10.10
N LEU A 184 5.77 -2.11 9.98
CA LEU A 184 6.53 -1.18 10.82
C LEU A 184 5.82 -0.89 12.14
N VAL A 185 4.51 -0.58 12.11
CA VAL A 185 3.76 -0.19 13.32
C VAL A 185 3.76 -1.28 14.38
N LYS A 186 3.75 -2.55 13.99
CA LYS A 186 3.87 -3.69 14.92
C LYS A 186 5.21 -3.74 15.66
N GLN A 187 6.24 -3.06 15.16
CA GLN A 187 7.53 -2.96 15.81
C GLN A 187 7.57 -1.85 16.86
N PHE A 188 6.58 -0.96 16.87
CA PHE A 188 6.44 0.05 17.91
C PHE A 188 5.86 -0.55 19.18
N ASN A 189 6.51 -0.27 20.32
CA ASN A 189 6.13 -0.82 21.62
C ASN A 189 4.98 -0.01 22.25
N TYR A 190 3.83 0.03 21.59
CA TYR A 190 2.64 0.66 22.15
C TYR A 190 2.08 -0.13 23.32
N THR A 191 1.55 0.56 24.32
CA THR A 191 0.76 -0.10 25.38
C THR A 191 -0.62 -0.53 24.88
N THR A 192 -1.14 0.17 23.87
CA THR A 192 -2.41 -0.11 23.23
C THR A 192 -2.19 -0.09 21.72
N HIS A 193 -2.34 -1.25 21.10
CA HIS A 193 -2.08 -1.42 19.68
C HIS A 193 -3.34 -1.13 18.84
N PRO A 194 -3.19 -0.57 17.63
CA PRO A 194 -4.26 -0.58 16.64
C PRO A 194 -4.61 -2.02 16.25
N ARG A 195 -5.80 -2.20 15.65
CA ARG A 195 -6.18 -3.47 15.05
C ARG A 195 -5.33 -3.71 13.80
N TYR A 196 -4.76 -4.90 13.71
CA TYR A 196 -3.97 -5.37 12.58
C TYR A 196 -4.77 -6.36 11.72
N ASP A 197 -4.38 -6.49 10.46
CA ASP A 197 -4.79 -7.60 9.59
C ASP A 197 -3.96 -8.87 9.88
N ASP A 198 -4.42 -10.02 9.39
CA ASP A 198 -3.81 -11.35 9.63
C ASP A 198 -2.44 -11.53 8.95
N ALA A 199 -2.19 -10.75 7.90
CA ALA A 199 -0.92 -10.61 7.21
C ALA A 199 -0.43 -9.17 7.36
N ASP A 200 0.88 -8.96 7.33
CA ASP A 200 1.50 -7.63 7.35
C ASP A 200 1.77 -7.13 5.93
N ILE A 201 2.11 -8.05 5.03
CA ILE A 201 2.43 -7.79 3.61
C ILE A 201 1.63 -8.76 2.75
N TYR A 202 1.04 -8.25 1.66
CA TYR A 202 0.56 -9.07 0.56
C TYR A 202 1.55 -9.02 -0.59
N ALA A 203 1.82 -10.18 -1.19
CA ALA A 203 2.65 -10.26 -2.38
C ALA A 203 2.08 -11.25 -3.39
N GLN A 204 2.22 -10.92 -4.67
CA GLN A 204 1.84 -11.78 -5.79
C GLN A 204 3.05 -11.96 -6.70
N PHE A 205 3.29 -13.17 -7.16
CA PHE A 205 4.39 -13.45 -8.08
C PHE A 205 3.88 -14.19 -9.30
N ASN A 206 4.33 -13.71 -10.46
CA ASN A 206 3.94 -14.29 -11.72
C ASN A 206 4.64 -15.64 -11.91
N ALA A 207 3.90 -16.67 -12.31
CA ALA A 207 4.48 -17.99 -12.58
C ALA A 207 5.01 -18.12 -14.03
N ASN A 208 4.86 -17.08 -14.85
CA ASN A 208 5.17 -17.09 -16.28
C ASN A 208 6.63 -16.75 -16.65
N PRO A 209 7.32 -15.79 -16.00
CA PRO A 209 8.68 -15.43 -16.38
C PRO A 209 9.68 -16.58 -16.24
N LYS A 210 10.77 -16.50 -16.99
CA LYS A 210 11.86 -17.48 -16.93
C LYS A 210 12.73 -17.21 -15.71
N TYR A 211 12.40 -17.84 -14.59
CA TYR A 211 13.20 -17.70 -13.39
C TYR A 211 14.42 -18.61 -13.39
N TRP A 212 15.49 -18.11 -12.77
CA TRP A 212 16.59 -18.89 -12.25
C TRP A 212 16.43 -18.99 -10.73
N PHE A 213 16.76 -20.16 -10.19
CA PHE A 213 16.73 -20.42 -8.76
C PHE A 213 18.11 -20.88 -8.29
N ARG A 214 18.53 -20.42 -7.12
CA ARG A 214 19.78 -20.85 -6.48
C ARG A 214 19.87 -22.37 -6.29
N THR A 215 18.72 -23.02 -6.09
CA THR A 215 18.60 -24.48 -5.97
C THR A 215 18.86 -25.24 -7.26
N ASP A 216 18.93 -24.56 -8.41
CA ASP A 216 19.20 -25.19 -9.69
C ASP A 216 20.67 -25.59 -9.83
N HIS A 217 21.56 -24.95 -9.05
CA HIS A 217 23.01 -25.19 -9.08
C HIS A 217 23.64 -25.04 -10.49
N THR A 218 22.99 -24.27 -11.36
CA THR A 218 23.50 -23.88 -12.68
C THR A 218 23.82 -22.41 -12.70
N ARG A 219 24.63 -21.99 -13.69
CA ARG A 219 24.74 -20.56 -14.02
C ARG A 219 23.39 -20.03 -14.51
N ILE A 220 23.05 -18.80 -14.15
CA ILE A 220 21.91 -18.08 -14.71
C ILE A 220 22.15 -17.82 -16.21
N ASN A 221 21.13 -18.00 -17.04
CA ASN A 221 21.18 -17.67 -18.46
C ASN A 221 20.78 -16.22 -18.71
N ASP A 222 21.28 -15.64 -19.81
CA ASP A 222 21.07 -14.24 -20.20
C ASP A 222 19.60 -13.80 -20.32
N ASP A 223 18.66 -14.76 -20.45
CA ASP A 223 17.21 -14.52 -20.55
C ASP A 223 16.42 -14.87 -19.28
N GLN A 224 17.12 -15.18 -18.18
CA GLN A 224 16.52 -15.53 -16.90
C GLN A 224 16.59 -14.41 -15.87
N ILE A 225 15.62 -14.43 -14.95
CA ILE A 225 15.52 -13.53 -13.79
C ILE A 225 15.88 -14.28 -12.52
N ASP A 226 16.74 -13.74 -11.66
CA ASP A 226 16.94 -14.28 -10.32
C ASP A 226 15.68 -14.06 -9.46
N PHE A 227 14.99 -15.15 -9.12
CA PHE A 227 13.73 -15.05 -8.38
C PHE A 227 13.92 -14.52 -6.94
N LEU A 228 15.06 -14.79 -6.30
CA LEU A 228 15.30 -14.30 -4.93
C LEU A 228 15.41 -12.77 -4.90
N GLU A 229 15.99 -12.16 -5.93
CA GLU A 229 16.03 -10.70 -6.07
C GLU A 229 14.61 -10.11 -6.16
N VAL A 230 13.73 -10.72 -6.96
CA VAL A 230 12.32 -10.30 -7.08
C VAL A 230 11.64 -10.39 -5.72
N VAL A 231 11.80 -11.50 -4.99
CA VAL A 231 11.19 -11.65 -3.65
C VAL A 231 11.67 -10.56 -2.69
N LEU A 232 12.98 -10.28 -2.67
CA LEU A 232 13.54 -9.23 -1.81
C LEU A 232 12.99 -7.86 -2.18
N HIS A 233 12.89 -7.54 -3.48
CA HIS A 233 12.36 -6.29 -4.00
C HIS A 233 10.90 -6.08 -3.56
N GLU A 234 10.02 -7.03 -3.86
CA GLU A 234 8.59 -6.90 -3.55
C GLU A 234 8.30 -6.84 -2.05
N VAL A 235 9.03 -7.62 -1.25
CA VAL A 235 8.88 -7.56 0.22
C VAL A 235 9.36 -6.21 0.75
N PHE A 236 10.38 -5.60 0.14
CA PHE A 236 10.90 -4.29 0.57
C PHE A 236 9.88 -3.17 0.34
N HIS A 237 9.10 -3.21 -0.75
CA HIS A 237 7.92 -2.34 -0.89
C HIS A 237 6.94 -2.52 0.26
N GLY A 238 6.62 -3.77 0.63
CA GLY A 238 5.76 -4.08 1.79
C GLY A 238 6.31 -3.63 3.15
N LEU A 239 7.62 -3.35 3.25
CA LEU A 239 8.23 -2.74 4.44
C LEU A 239 8.03 -1.22 4.49
N GLY A 240 7.60 -0.58 3.40
CA GLY A 240 7.26 0.84 3.37
C GLY A 240 8.07 1.70 2.39
N PHE A 241 8.85 1.09 1.48
CA PHE A 241 9.46 1.83 0.37
C PHE A 241 8.39 2.11 -0.70
N ASP A 242 7.51 3.05 -0.40
CA ASP A 242 6.39 3.42 -1.26
C ASP A 242 5.94 4.85 -0.91
N THR A 243 5.36 5.55 -1.87
CA THR A 243 4.97 6.96 -1.76
C THR A 243 3.48 7.15 -1.94
N SER A 244 2.90 8.11 -1.22
CA SER A 244 1.51 8.52 -1.43
C SER A 244 1.34 9.37 -2.70
N TRP A 245 2.42 9.83 -3.31
CA TRP A 245 2.36 10.68 -4.50
C TRP A 245 2.02 9.87 -5.75
N GLY A 246 1.02 10.31 -6.51
CA GLY A 246 0.61 9.68 -7.75
C GLY A 246 -0.33 10.57 -8.57
N THR A 247 -0.66 10.14 -9.78
CA THR A 247 -1.56 10.89 -10.67
C THR A 247 -3.02 10.78 -10.25
N TYR A 248 -3.40 9.67 -9.60
CA TYR A 248 -4.76 9.32 -9.19
C TYR A 248 -5.86 9.50 -10.27
N SER A 249 -5.53 9.75 -11.54
CA SER A 249 -6.53 10.08 -12.55
C SER A 249 -7.18 8.82 -13.12
N TYR A 250 -8.51 8.73 -13.03
CA TYR A 250 -9.30 7.69 -13.71
C TYR A 250 -9.28 7.85 -15.24
N ALA A 251 -9.09 9.07 -15.74
CA ALA A 251 -9.07 9.38 -17.17
C ALA A 251 -7.68 9.26 -17.81
N GLY A 252 -6.70 8.72 -17.09
CA GLY A 252 -5.32 8.60 -17.58
C GLY A 252 -4.61 9.95 -17.74
N GLU A 253 -5.09 11.01 -17.08
CA GLU A 253 -4.41 12.30 -17.10
C GLU A 253 -3.09 12.20 -16.32
N LYS A 254 -1.99 12.45 -17.01
CA LYS A 254 -0.63 12.45 -16.45
C LYS A 254 -0.04 13.85 -16.41
N ASN A 255 -0.88 14.85 -16.11
CA ASN A 255 -0.48 16.26 -16.12
C ASN A 255 -0.14 16.79 -14.72
N PHE A 256 -0.59 16.11 -13.67
CA PHE A 256 -0.39 16.51 -12.28
C PHE A 256 -0.24 15.27 -11.38
N VAL A 257 0.40 15.47 -10.23
CA VAL A 257 0.49 14.47 -9.16
C VAL A 257 0.08 15.09 -7.84
N LEU A 258 -0.52 14.27 -6.98
CA LEU A 258 -0.98 14.65 -5.65
C LEU A 258 -0.54 13.56 -4.66
N PRO A 259 -0.38 13.88 -3.37
CA PRO A 259 -0.41 12.85 -2.33
C PRO A 259 -1.79 12.19 -2.28
N ALA A 260 -1.90 11.07 -1.56
CA ALA A 260 -3.13 10.31 -1.42
C ALA A 260 -4.31 11.17 -0.94
N PRO A 261 -5.39 11.37 -1.74
CA PRO A 261 -6.59 12.05 -1.26
C PRO A 261 -7.38 11.10 -0.36
N ILE A 262 -7.81 11.60 0.81
CA ILE A 262 -8.50 10.82 1.83
C ILE A 262 -9.92 11.31 2.04
N ALA A 263 -10.88 10.39 1.93
CA ALA A 263 -12.27 10.60 2.33
C ALA A 263 -12.48 10.21 3.80
N LYS A 264 -13.43 10.87 4.48
CA LYS A 264 -13.79 10.58 5.88
C LYS A 264 -14.50 9.25 6.04
N GLU A 265 -15.31 8.91 5.05
CA GLU A 265 -16.03 7.65 5.02
C GLU A 265 -15.01 6.53 4.79
N ASP A 266 -15.08 5.49 5.64
CA ASP A 266 -14.40 4.20 5.46
C ASP A 266 -15.09 3.43 4.33
N VAL A 267 -15.07 4.05 3.17
CA VAL A 267 -15.39 3.39 1.92
C VAL A 267 -14.03 2.87 1.45
N GLU A 268 -13.95 1.59 1.13
CA GLU A 268 -12.73 0.92 0.65
C GLU A 268 -12.27 1.62 -0.65
N TRP A 269 -11.53 2.73 -0.50
CA TRP A 269 -11.27 3.70 -1.56
C TRP A 269 -9.94 3.45 -2.24
N THR A 270 -10.08 3.26 -3.54
CA THR A 270 -9.20 3.53 -4.69
C THR A 270 -9.06 2.32 -5.60
N ASN A 271 -9.31 1.10 -5.11
CA ASN A 271 -9.04 -0.09 -5.92
C ASN A 271 -9.85 -1.35 -5.59
N SER A 272 -10.97 -1.23 -4.88
CA SER A 272 -11.89 -2.37 -4.80
C SER A 272 -12.59 -2.55 -6.15
N GLU A 273 -12.83 -3.79 -6.59
CA GLU A 273 -13.67 -4.10 -7.75
C GLU A 273 -15.09 -3.51 -7.63
N ASN A 274 -15.47 -3.05 -6.43
CA ASN A 274 -16.73 -2.41 -6.12
C ASN A 274 -16.65 -0.87 -6.10
N TYR A 275 -15.52 -0.29 -6.51
CA TYR A 275 -15.36 1.15 -6.58
C TYR A 275 -16.30 1.76 -7.61
N ASN A 276 -17.19 2.63 -7.13
CA ASN A 276 -18.03 3.45 -8.00
C ASN A 276 -17.56 4.91 -7.90
N PRO A 277 -16.81 5.43 -8.90
CA PRO A 277 -16.30 6.80 -8.89
C PRO A 277 -17.39 7.87 -8.90
N SER A 278 -18.66 7.47 -9.07
CA SER A 278 -19.83 8.34 -9.05
C SER A 278 -20.44 8.50 -7.64
N ILE A 279 -19.97 7.74 -6.64
CA ILE A 279 -20.45 7.89 -5.26
C ILE A 279 -19.80 9.13 -4.65
N ASN A 280 -20.64 10.00 -4.09
CA ASN A 280 -20.16 11.14 -3.34
C ASN A 280 -19.65 10.73 -1.97
N VAL A 281 -18.45 11.20 -1.63
CA VAL A 281 -17.83 11.05 -0.33
C VAL A 281 -17.29 12.39 0.14
N THR A 282 -16.92 12.46 1.41
CA THR A 282 -16.44 13.67 2.07
C THR A 282 -14.92 13.66 2.12
N TRP A 283 -14.29 14.33 1.16
CA TRP A 283 -12.84 14.50 1.08
C TRP A 283 -12.33 15.42 2.21
N SER A 284 -11.22 15.02 2.81
CA SER A 284 -10.71 15.57 4.09
C SER A 284 -9.22 15.92 4.09
N GLY A 285 -8.62 15.94 2.90
CA GLY A 285 -7.21 16.28 2.72
C GLY A 285 -6.44 15.25 1.94
N PHE A 286 -5.22 15.66 1.60
CA PHE A 286 -4.14 14.78 1.16
C PHE A 286 -3.38 14.28 2.39
N ARG A 287 -2.95 13.02 2.37
CA ARG A 287 -2.12 12.42 3.43
C ARG A 287 -0.87 11.78 2.85
N GLU A 288 0.20 11.90 3.61
CA GLU A 288 1.51 11.36 3.27
C GLU A 288 1.68 9.95 3.82
N PHE A 289 2.56 9.18 3.18
CA PHE A 289 3.14 7.99 3.81
C PHE A 289 4.37 8.44 4.63
N VAL A 290 4.80 7.62 5.61
CA VAL A 290 6.02 7.90 6.37
C VAL A 290 7.24 8.11 5.46
N PHE A 291 7.27 7.42 4.31
CA PHE A 291 8.27 7.63 3.26
C PHE A 291 8.36 9.09 2.80
N ASP A 292 7.21 9.72 2.54
CA ASP A 292 7.11 11.05 1.93
C ASP A 292 7.67 12.16 2.83
N ARG A 293 7.63 11.93 4.15
CA ARG A 293 8.21 12.83 5.16
C ARG A 293 9.64 13.22 4.84
N TYR A 294 10.40 12.26 4.31
CA TYR A 294 11.84 12.40 4.12
C TYR A 294 12.20 12.79 2.69
N LEU A 295 11.21 13.06 1.83
CA LEU A 295 11.49 13.45 0.46
C LEU A 295 11.86 14.93 0.37
N VAL A 296 12.88 15.22 -0.43
CA VAL A 296 13.35 16.59 -0.71
C VAL A 296 13.53 16.82 -2.20
N GLN A 297 13.38 18.07 -2.62
CA GLN A 297 13.91 18.57 -3.89
C GLN A 297 15.43 18.62 -3.79
N THR A 298 16.12 18.05 -4.78
CA THR A 298 17.58 18.01 -4.78
C THR A 298 18.21 19.36 -5.13
N GLU A 299 17.47 20.24 -5.80
CA GLU A 299 17.97 21.55 -6.23
C GLU A 299 18.21 22.51 -5.06
N ASP A 300 17.32 22.52 -4.06
CA ASP A 300 17.31 23.51 -2.98
C ASP A 300 17.07 22.92 -1.59
N PHE A 301 16.97 21.59 -1.48
CA PHE A 301 16.71 20.86 -0.23
C PHE A 301 15.32 21.12 0.39
N THR A 302 14.36 21.62 -0.41
CA THR A 302 13.00 21.82 0.07
C THR A 302 12.29 20.49 0.27
N TYR A 303 11.82 20.22 1.49
CA TYR A 303 11.03 19.04 1.81
C TYR A 303 9.68 19.03 1.07
N LEU A 304 9.30 17.87 0.54
CA LEU A 304 8.06 17.69 -0.20
C LEU A 304 6.82 17.89 0.68
N THR A 305 6.93 17.64 1.98
CA THR A 305 5.89 17.97 2.97
C THR A 305 5.45 19.44 2.95
N ASN A 306 6.34 20.36 2.57
CA ASN A 306 5.96 21.77 2.42
C ASN A 306 4.95 21.96 1.27
N PHE A 307 5.05 21.15 0.21
CA PHE A 307 4.10 21.17 -0.90
C PHE A 307 2.79 20.47 -0.55
N THR A 308 2.84 19.34 0.15
CA THR A 308 1.63 18.69 0.70
C THR A 308 0.85 19.64 1.62
N THR A 309 1.55 20.41 2.46
CA THR A 309 0.93 21.41 3.32
C THR A 309 0.22 22.50 2.51
N LYS A 310 0.86 23.01 1.45
CA LYS A 310 0.24 24.01 0.55
C LYS A 310 -0.95 23.42 -0.23
N LEU A 311 -0.86 22.18 -0.70
CA LEU A 311 -1.98 21.49 -1.35
C LEU A 311 -3.17 21.35 -0.39
N ASN A 312 -2.92 21.04 0.88
CA ASN A 312 -3.96 20.93 1.90
C ASN A 312 -4.61 22.28 2.29
N GLN A 313 -4.04 23.42 1.90
CA GLN A 313 -4.72 24.73 2.06
C GLN A 313 -6.04 24.79 1.28
N TYR A 314 -6.17 24.00 0.20
CA TYR A 314 -7.44 23.84 -0.51
C TYR A 314 -8.60 23.48 0.45
N PHE A 315 -8.38 22.51 1.35
CA PHE A 315 -9.40 22.06 2.31
C PHE A 315 -9.59 23.03 3.49
N VAL A 316 -8.60 23.90 3.76
CA VAL A 316 -8.75 24.99 4.73
C VAL A 316 -9.65 26.09 4.17
N GLU A 317 -9.48 26.42 2.89
CA GLU A 317 -10.21 27.49 2.21
C GLU A 317 -11.64 27.07 1.83
N HIS A 318 -11.83 25.82 1.40
CA HIS A 318 -13.11 25.32 0.88
C HIS A 318 -13.86 24.43 1.87
N GLY A 319 -13.22 24.08 3.00
CA GLY A 319 -13.74 23.09 3.93
C GLY A 319 -13.68 21.66 3.38
N LEU A 320 -14.50 20.78 3.95
CA LEU A 320 -14.64 19.41 3.47
C LEU A 320 -15.46 19.40 2.18
N VAL A 321 -14.98 18.63 1.19
CA VAL A 321 -15.65 18.56 -0.12
C VAL A 321 -16.49 17.30 -0.19
N HIS A 322 -17.81 17.46 -0.34
CA HIS A 322 -18.71 16.33 -0.55
C HIS A 322 -18.98 16.14 -2.05
N ALA A 323 -18.23 15.26 -2.69
CA ALA A 323 -18.29 15.05 -4.12
C ALA A 323 -17.86 13.63 -4.50
N SER A 324 -18.25 13.22 -5.71
CA SER A 324 -17.65 12.07 -6.38
C SER A 324 -16.16 12.32 -6.63
N TYR A 325 -15.40 11.29 -6.97
CA TYR A 325 -13.96 11.47 -7.22
C TYR A 325 -13.69 12.46 -8.35
N ASN A 326 -14.35 12.27 -9.48
CA ASN A 326 -14.21 13.16 -10.63
C ASN A 326 -14.69 14.56 -10.29
N GLY A 327 -15.80 14.69 -9.54
CA GLY A 327 -16.28 15.99 -9.07
C GLY A 327 -15.26 16.70 -8.17
N PHE A 328 -14.60 15.98 -7.26
CA PHE A 328 -13.52 16.52 -6.44
C PHE A 328 -12.33 16.98 -7.30
N ILE A 329 -11.85 16.15 -8.22
CA ILE A 329 -10.73 16.51 -9.09
C ILE A 329 -11.05 17.71 -9.99
N ASP A 330 -12.26 17.78 -10.55
CA ASP A 330 -12.69 18.89 -11.39
C ASP A 330 -12.78 20.22 -10.61
N GLU A 331 -13.23 20.18 -9.35
CA GLU A 331 -13.20 21.36 -8.48
C GLU A 331 -11.79 21.71 -8.03
N PHE A 332 -10.95 20.72 -7.69
CA PHE A 332 -9.56 20.94 -7.30
C PHE A 332 -8.77 21.61 -8.43
N LYS A 333 -8.98 21.22 -9.69
CA LYS A 333 -8.35 21.83 -10.88
C LYS A 333 -8.65 23.32 -11.05
N LYS A 334 -9.72 23.83 -10.44
CA LYS A 334 -10.07 25.26 -10.48
C LYS A 334 -9.39 26.07 -9.37
N SER A 335 -8.75 25.40 -8.42
CA SER A 335 -8.07 26.04 -7.29
C SER A 335 -6.66 26.52 -7.62
N ASP A 336 -6.16 27.47 -6.84
CA ASP A 336 -4.78 27.95 -6.96
C ASP A 336 -3.76 26.84 -6.62
N GLN A 337 -4.14 25.87 -5.78
CA GLN A 337 -3.30 24.74 -5.40
C GLN A 337 -3.05 23.77 -6.56
N TYR A 338 -3.86 23.77 -7.62
CA TYR A 338 -3.64 22.89 -8.78
C TYR A 338 -2.30 23.15 -9.48
N ALA A 339 -1.84 24.40 -9.56
CA ALA A 339 -0.55 24.74 -10.14
C ALA A 339 0.63 24.09 -9.39
N ILE A 340 0.46 23.79 -8.09
CA ILE A 340 1.46 23.06 -7.31
C ILE A 340 1.53 21.61 -7.79
N ALA A 341 0.38 20.96 -7.98
CA ALA A 341 0.29 19.58 -8.46
C ALA A 341 0.92 19.40 -9.85
N GLU A 342 0.74 20.37 -10.75
CA GLU A 342 1.39 20.40 -12.07
C GLU A 342 2.92 20.59 -11.96
N ASN A 343 3.38 21.43 -11.04
CA ASN A 343 4.81 21.62 -10.83
C ASN A 343 5.47 20.39 -10.19
N MET A 344 4.77 19.69 -9.29
CA MET A 344 5.24 18.42 -8.73
C MET A 344 5.35 17.33 -9.81
N MET A 345 4.45 17.32 -10.79
CA MET A 345 4.57 16.41 -11.94
C MET A 345 5.88 16.65 -12.71
N LYS A 346 6.19 17.91 -13.02
CA LYS A 346 7.45 18.27 -13.71
C LYS A 346 8.68 17.90 -12.88
N LEU A 347 8.60 18.03 -11.56
CA LEU A 347 9.65 17.61 -10.66
C LEU A 347 9.85 16.10 -10.78
N PHE A 348 8.80 15.29 -10.66
CA PHE A 348 8.91 13.82 -10.66
C PHE A 348 9.26 13.19 -12.02
N THR A 349 9.31 14.00 -13.08
CA THR A 349 9.79 13.60 -14.42
C THR A 349 11.06 14.35 -14.83
N LYS A 350 11.77 14.98 -13.89
CA LYS A 350 13.08 15.61 -14.10
C LYS A 350 14.16 14.71 -13.47
N PRO A 351 15.12 14.16 -14.23
CA PRO A 351 16.14 13.25 -13.68
C PRO A 351 16.87 13.82 -12.45
N GLY A 352 17.04 12.99 -11.42
CA GLY A 352 17.76 13.31 -10.19
C GLY A 352 17.17 14.46 -9.35
N SER A 353 15.88 14.78 -9.53
CA SER A 353 15.24 15.95 -8.92
C SER A 353 14.68 15.72 -7.51
N VAL A 354 14.50 14.46 -7.12
CA VAL A 354 13.97 14.05 -5.82
C VAL A 354 14.93 13.09 -5.14
N GLY A 355 15.19 13.33 -3.86
CA GLY A 355 15.96 12.44 -3.00
C GLY A 355 15.21 12.09 -1.72
N PHE A 356 15.52 10.94 -1.15
CA PHE A 356 15.09 10.53 0.19
C PHE A 356 16.20 10.82 1.20
N MET A 357 15.87 11.60 2.22
CA MET A 357 16.78 11.97 3.30
C MET A 357 16.88 10.86 4.33
N THR A 358 18.09 10.38 4.58
CA THR A 358 18.32 9.43 5.67
C THR A 358 18.70 10.16 6.96
N TRP A 359 18.65 9.44 8.08
CA TRP A 359 18.90 9.98 9.41
C TRP A 359 20.29 10.62 9.59
N ASP A 360 21.29 10.24 8.79
CA ASP A 360 22.66 10.75 8.84
C ASP A 360 22.98 11.75 7.73
N SER A 361 22.05 12.01 6.82
CA SER A 361 22.24 12.95 5.74
C SER A 361 22.46 14.37 6.25
N LYS A 362 23.49 15.05 5.72
CA LYS A 362 23.83 16.45 6.07
C LYS A 362 23.42 17.44 4.97
N GLY A 363 23.00 16.93 3.82
CA GLY A 363 22.52 17.69 2.69
C GLY A 363 22.09 16.76 1.56
N VAL A 364 21.75 17.35 0.41
CA VAL A 364 21.24 16.63 -0.77
C VAL A 364 22.20 15.54 -1.26
N ASN A 365 23.51 15.78 -1.21
CA ASN A 365 24.52 14.83 -1.70
C ASN A 365 24.56 13.52 -0.89
N ASP A 366 23.97 13.51 0.31
CA ASP A 366 23.85 12.33 1.16
C ASP A 366 22.45 11.69 1.07
N SER A 367 21.61 12.12 0.11
CA SER A 367 20.26 11.60 -0.09
C SER A 367 20.25 10.40 -1.04
N ILE A 368 19.27 9.52 -0.86
CA ILE A 368 19.00 8.42 -1.79
C ILE A 368 18.23 9.00 -2.97
N ILE A 369 18.90 9.21 -4.10
CA ILE A 369 18.25 9.70 -5.33
C ILE A 369 17.20 8.71 -5.83
N LEU A 370 15.99 9.22 -6.10
CA LEU A 370 14.85 8.43 -6.57
C LEU A 370 14.69 8.51 -8.08
N GLU A 371 14.00 7.52 -8.65
CA GLU A 371 13.71 7.43 -10.08
C GLU A 371 12.77 8.55 -10.53
N THR A 372 13.30 9.51 -11.27
CA THR A 372 12.54 10.66 -11.81
C THR A 372 12.79 10.88 -13.31
N GLU A 373 13.39 9.91 -14.01
CA GLU A 373 13.66 9.98 -15.45
C GLU A 373 12.52 9.36 -16.28
N VAL A 374 11.68 8.49 -15.68
CA VAL A 374 10.51 7.92 -16.34
C VAL A 374 9.51 9.03 -16.75
N SER A 375 9.38 9.24 -18.07
CA SER A 375 8.46 10.20 -18.69
C SER A 375 7.65 9.53 -19.81
N PRO A 376 6.30 9.61 -19.79
CA PRO A 376 5.48 10.29 -18.78
C PRO A 376 5.51 9.57 -17.44
N PHE A 377 5.20 10.29 -16.35
CA PHE A 377 5.16 9.74 -14.99
C PHE A 377 4.40 8.41 -14.94
N ASN A 378 4.94 7.47 -14.19
CA ASN A 378 4.33 6.17 -13.97
C ASN A 378 4.19 5.93 -12.46
N ASN A 379 2.95 5.73 -12.00
CA ASN A 379 2.64 5.41 -10.59
C ASN A 379 3.33 4.12 -10.10
N GLU A 380 3.79 3.25 -11.00
CA GLU A 380 4.49 2.02 -10.64
C GLU A 380 6.00 2.24 -10.47
N TYR A 381 6.59 3.21 -11.18
CA TYR A 381 8.05 3.35 -11.25
C TYR A 381 8.57 4.64 -10.63
N SER A 382 7.99 5.77 -11.04
CA SER A 382 8.46 7.11 -10.68
C SER A 382 8.38 7.31 -9.17
N ILE A 383 9.48 7.77 -8.57
CA ILE A 383 9.71 8.06 -7.14
C ILE A 383 9.40 6.94 -6.15
N ARG A 384 9.06 5.75 -6.63
CA ARG A 384 8.88 4.51 -5.84
C ARG A 384 10.07 3.57 -5.92
N HIS A 385 11.07 3.97 -6.69
CA HIS A 385 12.31 3.26 -6.92
C HIS A 385 13.48 4.22 -6.74
N VAL A 386 14.66 3.67 -6.49
CA VAL A 386 15.91 4.42 -6.58
C VAL A 386 16.24 4.67 -8.06
N ASP A 387 17.00 5.73 -8.34
CA ASP A 387 17.43 6.09 -9.69
C ASP A 387 18.09 4.88 -10.39
N TYR A 388 17.58 4.48 -11.55
CA TYR A 388 18.05 3.28 -12.19
C TYR A 388 19.54 3.36 -12.55
N ARG A 389 19.99 4.47 -13.11
CA ARG A 389 21.36 4.62 -13.63
C ARG A 389 22.37 4.70 -12.50
N ASP A 390 22.07 5.49 -11.49
CA ASP A 390 23.01 5.79 -10.41
C ASP A 390 23.21 4.59 -9.48
N TYR A 391 22.22 3.68 -9.40
CA TYR A 391 22.27 2.53 -8.49
C TYR A 391 22.54 1.17 -9.14
N THR A 392 22.49 1.04 -10.48
CA THR A 392 22.67 -0.25 -11.19
C THR A 392 23.98 -0.97 -10.84
N ASP A 393 25.08 -0.23 -10.78
CA ASP A 393 26.42 -0.78 -10.50
C ASP A 393 26.84 -0.60 -9.03
N THR A 394 25.89 -0.46 -8.11
CA THR A 394 26.16 -0.18 -6.68
C THR A 394 25.67 -1.31 -5.78
N ALA A 395 25.97 -1.25 -4.48
CA ALA A 395 25.41 -2.19 -3.50
C ALA A 395 23.92 -1.95 -3.20
N ASP A 396 23.33 -0.83 -3.65
CA ASP A 396 21.96 -0.42 -3.38
C ASP A 396 21.04 -0.58 -4.62
N PHE A 397 21.36 -1.55 -5.48
CA PHE A 397 20.65 -1.85 -6.73
C PHE A 397 19.24 -2.42 -6.57
N LEU A 398 18.88 -2.87 -5.36
CA LEU A 398 17.70 -3.73 -5.16
C LEU A 398 16.40 -3.04 -5.55
N MET A 399 16.23 -1.76 -5.19
CA MET A 399 14.98 -1.00 -5.40
C MET A 399 14.95 -0.23 -6.72
N ARG A 400 15.58 -0.76 -7.77
CA ARG A 400 15.47 -0.21 -9.14
C ARG A 400 14.19 -0.71 -9.81
N TYR A 401 13.57 0.11 -10.65
CA TYR A 401 12.31 -0.26 -11.32
C TYR A 401 12.46 -1.31 -12.42
N LEU A 402 13.68 -1.52 -12.96
CA LEU A 402 13.97 -2.58 -13.92
C LEU A 402 14.87 -3.64 -13.29
N ILE A 403 14.48 -4.90 -13.52
CA ILE A 403 15.27 -6.07 -13.15
C ILE A 403 16.23 -6.43 -14.29
N THR A 404 17.49 -6.66 -13.95
CA THR A 404 18.51 -7.10 -14.92
C THR A 404 18.37 -8.61 -15.18
N LEU A 405 18.29 -9.00 -16.46
CA LEU A 405 18.34 -10.40 -16.88
C LEU A 405 19.77 -10.93 -16.89
N GLY A 406 19.95 -12.23 -16.69
CA GLY A 406 21.27 -12.88 -16.84
C GLY A 406 22.25 -12.67 -15.69
N GLU A 407 21.81 -12.04 -14.62
CA GLU A 407 22.63 -11.73 -13.46
C GLU A 407 22.00 -12.29 -12.20
N ASP A 408 22.74 -13.14 -11.49
CA ASP A 408 22.32 -13.65 -10.19
C ASP A 408 22.64 -12.63 -9.08
N LEU A 409 21.88 -12.69 -7.99
CA LEU A 409 21.97 -11.79 -6.86
C LEU A 409 23.37 -11.77 -6.23
N GLY A 410 24.06 -12.91 -6.20
CA GLY A 410 25.42 -13.03 -5.67
C GLY A 410 26.42 -12.24 -6.51
N SER A 411 26.33 -12.37 -7.83
CA SER A 411 27.15 -11.60 -8.79
C SER A 411 26.93 -10.10 -8.63
N LYS A 412 25.67 -9.63 -8.51
CA LYS A 412 25.36 -8.21 -8.27
C LYS A 412 25.95 -7.68 -6.97
N ILE A 413 25.87 -8.44 -5.88
CA ILE A 413 26.45 -8.07 -4.58
C ILE A 413 27.98 -7.97 -4.66
N ILE A 414 28.63 -8.85 -5.42
CA ILE A 414 30.10 -8.83 -5.60
C ILE A 414 30.52 -7.63 -6.46
N CYS A 415 29.86 -7.43 -7.61
CA CYS A 415 30.26 -6.41 -8.58
C CYS A 415 29.84 -4.98 -8.16
N GLY A 416 28.78 -4.82 -7.36
CA GLY A 416 28.32 -3.53 -6.85
C GLY A 416 29.28 -2.80 -5.89
N LYS A 417 30.41 -3.43 -5.51
CA LYS A 417 31.48 -2.80 -4.72
C LYS A 417 32.72 -2.38 -5.52
N ASN A 418 32.91 -2.86 -6.75
CA ASN A 418 34.00 -2.44 -7.65
C ASN A 418 33.88 -3.16 -9.01
N LYS A 419 33.47 -2.46 -10.06
CA LYS A 419 33.37 -3.00 -11.43
C LYS A 419 34.73 -3.52 -11.96
N THR A 420 35.85 -2.99 -11.44
CA THR A 420 37.23 -3.41 -11.76
C THR A 420 37.60 -4.81 -11.26
N MET A 421 36.85 -5.41 -10.32
CA MET A 421 37.10 -6.80 -9.89
C MET A 421 36.31 -7.83 -10.72
N CYS A 422 35.31 -7.39 -11.50
CA CYS A 422 34.50 -8.25 -12.36
C CYS A 422 34.93 -8.17 -13.84
N GLY A 423 36.23 -7.92 -14.09
CA GLY A 423 36.81 -8.07 -15.42
C GLY A 423 36.78 -9.54 -15.84
N ASP A 424 36.08 -9.79 -16.96
CA ASP A 424 36.06 -11.01 -17.76
C ASP A 424 35.48 -12.29 -17.12
N ASN A 425 34.17 -12.50 -17.33
CA ASN A 425 33.51 -13.77 -17.69
C ASN A 425 33.82 -15.09 -16.96
N ASN A 426 34.50 -15.09 -15.80
CA ASN A 426 34.96 -16.33 -15.16
C ASN A 426 34.82 -16.33 -13.62
N VAL A 427 33.70 -15.85 -13.08
CA VAL A 427 33.33 -16.24 -11.72
C VAL A 427 32.72 -17.64 -11.77
N THR A 428 33.60 -18.64 -11.72
CA THR A 428 33.20 -20.03 -11.54
C THR A 428 32.88 -20.26 -10.06
N TYR A 429 31.68 -20.77 -9.79
CA TYR A 429 31.15 -21.07 -8.44
C TYR A 429 31.88 -22.22 -7.70
N ALA A 430 33.14 -22.52 -8.04
CA ALA A 430 33.81 -23.75 -7.63
C ALA A 430 35.10 -23.60 -6.81
N ASP A 431 35.70 -22.41 -6.71
CA ASP A 431 36.95 -22.26 -5.93
C ASP A 431 36.76 -21.45 -4.66
N ASN A 432 36.97 -22.12 -3.53
CA ASN A 432 36.91 -21.63 -2.14
C ASN A 432 37.95 -20.52 -1.81
N ASN A 433 38.46 -19.76 -2.77
CA ASN A 433 39.57 -18.82 -2.56
C ASN A 433 39.42 -17.47 -3.27
N VAL A 434 38.23 -17.08 -3.73
CA VAL A 434 37.97 -15.67 -4.04
C VAL A 434 37.59 -14.96 -2.74
N THR A 435 38.56 -14.30 -2.11
CA THR A 435 38.31 -13.35 -1.02
C THR A 435 37.67 -12.07 -1.59
N CYS A 436 36.39 -12.16 -1.93
CA CYS A 436 35.51 -11.00 -2.08
C CYS A 436 35.16 -10.51 -0.67
N GLY A 437 35.48 -9.26 -0.34
CA GLY A 437 35.47 -8.74 1.03
C GLY A 437 34.25 -9.14 1.86
N ASP A 438 34.51 -9.75 3.04
CA ASP A 438 33.67 -10.05 4.22
C ASP A 438 32.21 -10.51 4.08
N ASN A 439 31.68 -10.64 2.86
CA ASN A 439 30.24 -10.67 2.61
C ASN A 439 29.69 -12.03 2.17
N TYR A 440 30.57 -13.02 1.96
CA TYR A 440 30.23 -14.40 1.63
C TYR A 440 30.90 -15.33 2.65
N TYR A 441 30.22 -15.59 3.76
CA TYR A 441 30.68 -16.57 4.76
C TYR A 441 29.56 -17.59 4.98
N TYR A 442 29.81 -18.86 4.64
CA TYR A 442 28.90 -20.01 4.78
C TYR A 442 27.60 -20.00 3.95
N GLY A 443 27.62 -19.51 2.70
CA GLY A 443 26.47 -19.67 1.78
C GLY A 443 25.22 -18.83 2.13
N LEU A 444 25.40 -17.79 2.96
CA LEU A 444 24.37 -16.80 3.29
C LEU A 444 24.77 -15.44 2.72
N LEU A 445 23.92 -14.88 1.84
CA LEU A 445 24.05 -13.52 1.32
C LEU A 445 23.74 -12.53 2.44
N LYS A 446 24.75 -12.02 3.15
CA LYS A 446 24.53 -11.08 4.27
C LYS A 446 24.23 -9.64 3.84
N ASN A 447 24.40 -9.31 2.56
CA ASN A 447 24.42 -7.91 2.09
C ASN A 447 23.56 -7.66 0.84
N ALA A 448 22.48 -8.42 0.64
CA ALA A 448 21.56 -8.17 -0.47
C ALA A 448 20.76 -6.86 -0.32
N ILE A 449 20.62 -6.35 0.91
CA ILE A 449 20.12 -5.00 1.17
C ILE A 449 21.33 -4.09 1.39
N GLY A 450 21.55 -3.17 0.46
CA GLY A 450 22.66 -2.22 0.47
C GLY A 450 22.63 -1.25 1.67
N PRO A 451 23.74 -0.53 1.92
CA PRO A 451 23.85 0.42 3.03
C PRO A 451 22.80 1.53 3.01
N GLU A 452 22.49 2.12 1.86
CA GLU A 452 21.50 3.19 1.76
C GLU A 452 20.08 2.64 2.00
N LEU A 453 19.75 1.47 1.48
CA LEU A 453 18.46 0.82 1.76
C LEU A 453 18.32 0.39 3.23
N ARG A 454 19.42 0.06 3.92
CA ARG A 454 19.39 -0.15 5.38
C ARG A 454 19.15 1.16 6.13
N LYS A 455 19.82 2.25 5.74
CA LYS A 455 19.58 3.57 6.33
C LYS A 455 18.14 4.03 6.10
N PHE A 456 17.55 3.74 4.94
CA PHE A 456 16.14 3.96 4.69
C PHE A 456 15.27 3.29 5.78
N LEU A 457 15.45 1.99 6.02
CA LEU A 457 14.70 1.24 7.04
C LEU A 457 14.85 1.86 8.44
N GLU A 458 16.07 2.24 8.80
CA GLU A 458 16.38 2.93 10.06
C GLU A 458 15.74 4.31 10.16
N THR A 459 15.63 5.02 9.04
CA THR A 459 15.07 6.37 8.95
C THR A 459 13.56 6.39 9.03
N VAL A 460 12.88 5.37 8.50
CA VAL A 460 11.41 5.27 8.64
C VAL A 460 11.00 4.67 9.99
N GLY A 461 11.91 3.98 10.68
CA GLY A 461 11.76 3.62 12.10
C GLY A 461 11.95 2.16 12.45
N TYR A 462 12.33 1.30 11.51
CA TYR A 462 12.77 -0.05 11.86
C TYR A 462 14.07 -0.01 12.66
N SER A 463 14.19 -0.90 13.64
CA SER A 463 15.51 -1.18 14.21
C SER A 463 16.24 -2.19 13.33
N THR A 464 17.51 -1.97 13.11
CA THR A 464 18.42 -2.94 12.50
C THR A 464 19.38 -3.49 13.55
N LYS A 465 20.06 -4.59 13.23
CA LYS A 465 21.14 -5.13 14.07
C LYS A 465 22.36 -4.20 14.13
N PHE A 466 22.42 -3.20 13.25
CA PHE A 466 23.48 -2.19 13.21
C PHE A 466 23.11 -0.95 14.01
N ARG A 467 21.82 -0.59 14.03
CA ARG A 467 21.30 0.60 14.68
C ARG A 467 19.89 0.37 15.21
N LYS A 468 19.73 0.58 16.52
CA LYS A 468 18.40 0.68 17.13
C LYS A 468 17.72 1.96 16.64
N SER A 469 16.44 1.85 16.31
CA SER A 469 15.63 3.00 15.96
C SER A 469 15.63 3.99 17.13
N THR A 470 15.96 5.24 16.83
CA THR A 470 15.93 6.35 17.78
C THR A 470 14.75 7.29 17.52
N ILE A 471 13.86 6.92 16.58
CA ILE A 471 12.73 7.75 16.21
C ILE A 471 11.75 7.81 17.38
N LYS A 472 11.24 9.01 17.64
CA LYS A 472 10.15 9.18 18.59
C LYS A 472 8.93 8.45 18.03
N ILE A 473 8.42 7.48 18.80
CA ILE A 473 7.28 6.68 18.37
C ILE A 473 6.11 7.63 18.02
N PRO A 474 5.58 7.56 16.79
CA PRO A 474 4.43 8.38 16.40
C PRO A 474 3.23 8.07 17.31
N GLN A 475 2.30 9.00 17.44
CA GLN A 475 1.18 8.87 18.35
C GLN A 475 -0.08 8.43 17.59
N MET A 476 -0.91 7.61 18.23
CA MET A 476 -2.25 7.34 17.70
C MET A 476 -3.02 8.67 17.62
N PRO A 477 -3.76 8.94 16.52
CA PRO A 477 -4.63 10.10 16.46
C PRO A 477 -5.62 10.09 17.63
N SER A 478 -5.94 11.26 18.16
CA SER A 478 -6.98 11.34 19.19
C SER A 478 -8.27 10.76 18.61
N PRO A 479 -9.00 9.89 19.33
CA PRO A 479 -10.27 9.39 18.85
C PRO A 479 -11.13 10.58 18.43
N ILE A 480 -11.61 10.58 17.19
CA ILE A 480 -12.63 11.55 16.79
C ILE A 480 -13.78 11.31 17.76
N PRO A 481 -14.20 12.32 18.56
CA PRO A 481 -15.34 12.14 19.44
C PRO A 481 -16.47 11.58 18.60
N PRO A 482 -17.25 10.59 19.09
CA PRO A 482 -18.38 10.09 18.34
C PRO A 482 -19.14 11.30 17.85
N MET A 483 -19.39 11.38 16.53
CA MET A 483 -20.26 12.41 15.99
C MET A 483 -21.53 12.29 16.83
N ASN A 484 -21.72 13.22 17.76
CA ASN A 484 -23.02 13.45 18.34
C ASN A 484 -23.86 13.66 17.10
N VAL A 485 -24.70 12.67 16.77
CA VAL A 485 -25.87 12.90 15.95
C VAL A 485 -26.43 14.16 16.57
N LEU A 486 -26.33 15.28 15.85
CA LEU A 486 -27.03 16.49 16.19
C LEU A 486 -28.49 16.06 16.14
N THR A 487 -29.00 15.56 17.26
CA THR A 487 -30.42 15.50 17.53
C THR A 487 -30.85 16.93 17.29
N SER A 488 -31.65 17.11 16.25
CA SER A 488 -32.11 18.38 15.70
C SER A 488 -33.03 19.12 16.66
N THR A 489 -32.59 19.39 17.88
CA THR A 489 -33.39 19.99 18.95
C THR A 489 -32.74 21.23 19.56
N ALA A 490 -31.58 21.68 19.07
CA ALA A 490 -30.93 22.89 19.55
C ALA A 490 -30.87 24.02 18.49
N ILE A 491 -31.95 24.22 17.73
CA ILE A 491 -32.24 25.52 17.09
C ILE A 491 -33.75 25.71 17.19
N PHE A 492 -34.24 26.20 18.32
CA PHE A 492 -35.49 26.97 18.50
C PHE A 492 -35.69 27.14 20.00
N ASN A 493 -34.87 27.97 20.63
CA ASN A 493 -35.18 28.55 21.94
C ASN A 493 -34.33 29.83 22.11
N THR A 494 -34.57 30.80 21.24
CA THR A 494 -34.32 32.20 21.56
C THR A 494 -35.65 32.95 21.45
N PRO A 495 -36.09 33.67 22.49
CA PRO A 495 -37.39 34.37 22.52
C PRO A 495 -37.44 35.60 21.60
N GLU A 496 -36.38 35.86 20.83
CA GLU A 496 -36.28 37.04 19.95
C GLU A 496 -36.84 36.79 18.54
N LEU A 497 -36.90 35.54 18.06
CA LEU A 497 -37.44 35.22 16.72
C LEU A 497 -38.98 35.17 16.67
N THR A 498 -39.66 34.95 17.79
CA THR A 498 -41.13 34.93 17.86
C THR A 498 -41.75 36.33 17.71
N THR A 499 -41.05 37.37 18.16
CA THR A 499 -41.50 38.77 18.00
C THR A 499 -41.42 39.27 16.57
N LEU A 500 -40.44 38.81 15.78
CA LEU A 500 -40.27 39.23 14.38
C LEU A 500 -41.27 38.53 13.44
N LEU A 501 -41.60 37.26 13.73
CA LEU A 501 -42.56 36.49 12.94
C LEU A 501 -44.01 36.97 13.16
N ILE A 502 -44.37 37.38 14.40
CA ILE A 502 -45.70 37.92 14.70
C ILE A 502 -45.89 39.32 14.06
N ALA A 503 -44.84 40.15 13.98
CA ALA A 503 -44.91 41.46 13.32
C ALA A 503 -45.13 41.36 11.79
N HIS A 504 -44.56 40.35 11.13
CA HIS A 504 -44.78 40.14 9.69
C HIS A 504 -46.15 39.53 9.37
N ILE A 505 -46.68 38.65 10.23
CA ILE A 505 -48.02 38.06 10.02
C ILE A 505 -49.13 39.10 10.24
N VAL A 506 -48.98 40.02 11.20
CA VAL A 506 -49.96 41.10 11.43
C VAL A 506 -49.95 42.15 10.30
N THR A 507 -48.80 42.40 9.67
CA THR A 507 -48.71 43.35 8.55
C THR A 507 -49.33 42.80 7.25
N ILE A 508 -49.26 41.48 7.03
CA ILE A 508 -49.85 40.83 5.85
C ILE A 508 -51.38 40.66 5.99
N CYS A 509 -51.91 40.50 7.21
CA CYS A 509 -53.35 40.43 7.45
C CYS A 509 -54.09 41.79 7.41
N LEU A 510 -53.39 42.92 7.60
CA LEU A 510 -54.00 44.25 7.51
C LEU A 510 -54.13 44.78 6.07
N PHE A 511 -53.38 44.23 5.11
CA PHE A 511 -53.46 44.62 3.70
C PHE A 511 -54.46 43.82 2.85
N THR A 512 -55.12 42.81 3.42
CA THR A 512 -56.11 41.97 2.71
C THR A 512 -57.57 42.24 3.12
N ILE A 513 -57.85 43.28 3.90
CA ILE A 513 -59.23 43.72 4.28
C ILE A 513 -59.58 45.14 3.76
N ARG A 514 -58.77 45.72 2.87
CA ARG A 514 -59.20 46.85 2.02
C ARG A 514 -58.73 46.66 0.59
N GLY A 515 -59.59 46.03 -0.20
CA GLY A 515 -59.51 45.84 -1.66
C GLY A 515 -60.78 45.17 -2.12
#